data_AF-A0A913WT64-F1
#
_entry.id   AF-A0A913WT64-F1
#
_cell.length_a   1.000
_cell.length_b   1.000
_cell.length_c   1.000
_cell.angle_alpha   90.00
_cell.angle_beta   90.00
_cell.angle_gamma   90.00
#
_symmetry.space_group_name_H-M   'P 1'
#
loop_
_entity.id
_entity.type
_entity.pdbx_description
1 polymer ?
#
loop_
_entity_poly.entity_id
_entity_poly.type
_entity_poly.pdbx_seq_one_letter_code
_entity_poly.pdbx_strand_id
1 'polypeptide(L)'
;METSHQYGKGQTAYLVSPEVAPSNSSHCLSFFYHMYGRTMGSLTVNIKDRQQNSVLSTITGNQGNSWHYKEVTITSLRTYQIVFVGVRGESHLSDIAIDNIKFKKAPCQKVPWLK
;
A
#
# COMPACT_ATOMS: atom_id res chain seq x y z
N MET A 1 9.23 3.40 6.37
CA MET A 1 8.15 3.39 7.38
C MET A 1 8.57 2.35 8.40
N GLU A 2 8.94 2.79 9.58
CA GLU A 2 9.49 1.94 10.64
C GLU A 2 8.51 1.98 11.81
N THR A 3 8.05 0.82 12.29
CA THR A 3 7.09 0.70 13.40
C THR A 3 7.75 0.19 14.68
N SER A 4 9.04 0.45 14.85
CA SER A 4 9.87 -0.26 15.84
C SER A 4 9.86 0.31 17.26
N HIS A 5 9.21 1.45 17.56
CA HIS A 5 9.34 2.06 18.89
C HIS A 5 8.02 2.50 19.57
N GLN A 6 7.57 1.60 20.46
CA GLN A 6 6.81 1.76 21.72
C GLN A 6 5.28 2.01 21.73
N TYR A 7 4.61 1.07 22.42
CA TYR A 7 3.24 0.96 22.99
C TYR A 7 2.03 0.67 22.08
N GLY A 8 1.60 -0.61 22.08
CA GLY A 8 0.24 -1.06 21.73
C GLY A 8 0.18 -2.15 20.64
N LYS A 9 -0.68 -3.16 20.80
CA LYS A 9 -1.17 -3.98 19.68
C LYS A 9 -1.92 -3.07 18.70
N GLY A 10 -1.82 -3.30 17.39
CA GLY A 10 -2.60 -2.55 16.40
C GLY A 10 -2.07 -1.14 16.07
N GLN A 11 -0.79 -0.87 16.32
CA GLN A 11 -0.17 0.37 15.87
C GLN A 11 -0.32 0.50 14.35
N THR A 12 -0.93 1.62 13.96
CA THR A 12 -1.13 1.98 12.57
C THR A 12 -0.20 3.10 12.22
N ALA A 13 0.58 2.93 11.17
CA ALA A 13 1.38 4.00 10.61
C ALA A 13 0.88 4.30 9.18
N TYR A 14 1.12 5.53 8.75
CA TYR A 14 0.61 6.06 7.50
C TYR A 14 1.76 6.64 6.68
N LEU A 15 1.84 6.27 5.40
CA LEU A 15 2.66 6.96 4.41
C LEU A 15 1.73 7.60 3.38
N VAL A 16 1.76 8.92 3.31
CA VAL A 16 0.82 9.73 2.52
C VAL A 16 1.57 10.45 1.41
N SER A 17 1.09 10.33 0.17
CA SER A 17 1.66 11.03 -0.98
C SER A 17 1.30 12.52 -0.97
N PRO A 18 2.02 13.35 -1.77
CA PRO A 18 1.48 14.64 -2.20
C PRO A 18 0.11 14.50 -2.87
N GLU A 19 -0.60 15.62 -3.00
CA GLU A 19 -1.85 15.67 -3.76
C GLU A 19 -1.60 15.35 -5.24
N VAL A 20 -2.47 14.53 -5.80
CA VAL A 20 -2.51 14.18 -7.22
C VAL A 20 -3.73 14.87 -7.83
N ALA A 21 -3.49 15.65 -8.88
CA ALA A 21 -4.54 16.33 -9.62
C ALA A 21 -5.51 15.33 -10.27
N PRO A 22 -6.80 15.70 -10.44
CA PRO A 22 -7.77 14.87 -11.13
C PRO A 22 -7.33 14.54 -12.55
N SER A 23 -7.68 13.35 -13.03
CA SER A 23 -7.37 12.94 -14.39
C SER A 23 -8.43 12.03 -15.01
N ASN A 24 -8.66 12.21 -16.31
CA ASN A 24 -9.52 11.31 -17.11
C ASN A 24 -8.81 9.99 -17.47
N SER A 25 -7.51 9.86 -17.19
CA SER A 25 -6.75 8.62 -17.37
C SER A 25 -6.54 7.92 -16.03
N SER A 26 -6.46 6.58 -16.06
CA SER A 26 -6.00 5.83 -14.90
C SER A 26 -4.51 6.06 -14.64
N HIS A 27 -4.14 5.91 -13.38
CA HIS A 27 -2.75 5.86 -12.94
C HIS A 27 -2.41 4.44 -12.50
N CYS A 28 -1.13 4.10 -12.60
CA CYS A 28 -0.59 2.88 -12.06
C CYS A 28 0.38 3.22 -10.93
N LEU A 29 0.02 2.76 -9.73
CA LEU A 29 0.91 2.72 -8.59
C LEU A 29 1.56 1.34 -8.56
N SER A 30 2.89 1.27 -8.51
CA SER A 30 3.59 0.03 -8.25
C SER A 30 4.63 0.18 -7.15
N PHE A 31 4.88 -0.90 -6.43
CA PHE A 31 5.79 -0.91 -5.29
C PHE A 31 6.24 -2.34 -4.99
N PHE A 32 7.38 -2.45 -4.30
CA PHE A 32 7.82 -3.68 -3.67
C PHE A 32 7.44 -3.66 -2.20
N TYR A 33 7.09 -4.82 -1.66
CA TYR A 33 6.80 -4.98 -0.24
C TYR A 33 7.38 -6.29 0.30
N HIS A 34 7.68 -6.32 1.59
CA HIS A 34 8.08 -7.52 2.33
C HIS A 34 7.27 -7.58 3.63
N MET A 35 6.68 -8.75 3.89
CA MET A 35 5.81 -9.02 5.03
C MET A 35 6.00 -10.47 5.47
N TYR A 36 6.87 -10.70 6.46
CA TYR A 36 7.22 -12.03 6.93
C TYR A 36 7.12 -12.13 8.46
N GLY A 37 6.40 -13.15 8.94
CA GLY A 37 6.24 -13.39 10.38
C GLY A 37 4.94 -14.11 10.72
N ARG A 38 4.91 -14.80 11.87
CA ARG A 38 3.76 -15.62 12.28
C ARG A 38 2.52 -14.79 12.62
N THR A 39 2.72 -13.60 13.16
CA THR A 39 1.65 -12.68 13.56
C THR A 39 1.78 -11.40 12.75
N MET A 40 1.75 -11.50 11.42
CA MET A 40 1.76 -10.33 10.54
C MET A 40 0.44 -9.59 10.60
N GLY A 41 0.50 -8.26 10.47
CA GLY A 41 -0.67 -7.40 10.31
C GLY A 41 -1.02 -7.22 8.84
N SER A 42 -1.39 -5.99 8.46
CA SER A 42 -1.88 -5.68 7.11
C SER A 42 -1.26 -4.42 6.53
N LEU A 43 -1.05 -4.43 5.22
CA LEU A 43 -0.73 -3.27 4.41
C LEU A 43 -1.92 -2.96 3.50
N THR A 44 -2.52 -1.79 3.68
CA THR A 44 -3.62 -1.29 2.85
C THR A 44 -3.15 -0.11 2.02
N VAL A 45 -3.56 -0.07 0.75
CA VAL A 45 -3.43 1.08 -0.14
C VAL A 45 -4.82 1.66 -0.35
N ASN A 46 -5.01 2.92 -0.02
CA ASN A 46 -6.26 3.64 -0.27
C ASN A 46 -5.98 4.99 -0.93
N ILE A 47 -6.98 5.54 -1.61
CA ILE A 47 -7.01 6.96 -1.96
C ILE A 47 -7.85 7.72 -0.93
N LYS A 48 -7.45 8.95 -0.65
CA LYS A 48 -8.19 9.90 0.16
C LYS A 48 -8.47 11.13 -0.70
N ASP A 49 -9.75 11.43 -0.90
CA ASP A 49 -10.19 12.72 -1.44
C ASP A 49 -10.92 13.53 -0.35
N ARG A 50 -11.46 14.70 -0.69
CA ARG A 50 -12.17 15.57 0.26
C ARG A 50 -13.48 15.00 0.80
N GLN A 51 -14.05 13.97 0.17
CA GLN A 51 -15.35 13.40 0.52
C GLN A 51 -15.23 11.99 1.13
N GLN A 52 -14.30 11.17 0.64
CA GLN A 52 -14.23 9.77 1.01
C GLN A 52 -12.81 9.19 0.92
N ASN A 53 -12.58 8.17 1.76
CA ASN A 53 -11.45 7.26 1.63
C ASN A 53 -11.93 6.01 0.87
N SER A 54 -11.25 5.64 -0.21
CA SER A 54 -11.56 4.44 -0.98
C SER A 54 -10.38 3.46 -0.92
N VAL A 55 -10.64 2.25 -0.41
CA VAL A 55 -9.63 1.18 -0.33
C VAL A 55 -9.42 0.58 -1.71
N LEU A 56 -8.16 0.55 -2.16
CA LEU A 56 -7.78 0.00 -3.46
C LEU A 56 -7.22 -1.42 -3.35
N SER A 57 -6.46 -1.70 -2.29
CA SER A 57 -5.88 -3.02 -2.05
C SER A 57 -5.55 -3.22 -0.58
N THR A 58 -5.68 -4.47 -0.10
CA THR A 58 -5.22 -4.88 1.22
C THR A 58 -4.44 -6.17 1.10
N ILE A 59 -3.27 -6.22 1.74
CA ILE A 59 -2.38 -7.37 1.84
C ILE A 59 -2.30 -7.71 3.33
N THR A 60 -2.59 -8.95 3.72
CA THR A 60 -2.70 -9.33 5.13
C THR A 60 -1.90 -10.60 5.40
N GLY A 61 -1.28 -10.67 6.57
CA GLY A 61 -0.61 -11.88 7.03
C GLY A 61 0.77 -12.08 6.39
N ASN A 62 1.31 -13.28 6.60
CA ASN A 62 2.63 -13.66 6.09
C ASN A 62 2.57 -13.86 4.57
N GLN A 63 3.50 -13.23 3.85
CA GLN A 63 3.62 -13.31 2.39
C GLN A 63 4.81 -14.18 1.97
N GLY A 64 5.67 -14.57 2.92
CA GLY A 64 6.91 -15.29 2.70
C GLY A 64 8.13 -14.40 2.93
N ASN A 65 9.31 -15.03 3.03
CA ASN A 65 10.56 -14.30 3.26
C ASN A 65 11.20 -13.85 1.94
N SER A 66 10.44 -13.11 1.14
CA SER A 66 10.88 -12.56 -0.14
C SER A 66 10.26 -11.19 -0.37
N TRP A 67 10.88 -10.38 -1.22
CA TRP A 67 10.24 -9.17 -1.71
C TRP A 67 9.19 -9.53 -2.78
N HIS A 68 8.03 -8.91 -2.68
CA HIS A 68 6.93 -9.11 -3.60
C HIS A 68 6.61 -7.80 -4.33
N TYR A 69 6.21 -7.91 -5.58
CA TYR A 69 5.79 -6.77 -6.40
C TYR A 69 4.27 -6.64 -6.39
N LYS A 70 3.78 -5.40 -6.32
CA LYS A 70 2.35 -5.08 -6.43
C LYS A 70 2.13 -3.94 -7.42
N GLU A 71 1.07 -4.06 -8.20
CA GLU A 71 0.49 -2.97 -8.98
C GLU A 71 -0.95 -2.70 -8.53
N VAL A 72 -1.32 -1.43 -8.50
CA VAL A 72 -2.66 -0.97 -8.15
C VAL A 72 -3.08 0.09 -9.17
N THR A 73 -4.18 -0.19 -9.87
CA THR A 73 -4.77 0.78 -10.78
C THR A 73 -5.61 1.79 -10.00
N ILE A 74 -5.43 3.07 -10.28
CA ILE A 74 -6.10 4.17 -9.58
C ILE A 74 -6.85 5.03 -10.59
N THR A 75 -8.13 5.25 -10.35
CA THR A 75 -8.97 6.17 -11.12
C THR A 75 -9.65 7.14 -10.16
N SER A 76 -9.49 8.45 -10.41
CA SER A 76 -10.16 9.48 -9.63
C SER A 76 -10.37 10.74 -10.47
N LEU A 77 -11.61 11.25 -10.45
CA LEU A 77 -12.00 12.51 -11.08
C LEU A 77 -11.86 13.72 -10.13
N ARG A 78 -11.34 13.50 -8.92
CA ARG A 78 -11.11 14.54 -7.90
C ARG A 78 -9.63 14.56 -7.54
N THR A 79 -9.16 15.67 -6.97
CA THR A 79 -7.84 15.69 -6.32
C THR A 79 -7.81 14.68 -5.18
N TYR A 80 -6.77 13.87 -5.11
CA TYR A 80 -6.64 12.80 -4.11
C TYR A 80 -5.20 12.63 -3.65
N GLN A 81 -5.01 12.01 -2.48
CA GLN A 81 -3.73 11.49 -2.01
C GLN A 81 -3.76 9.97 -1.99
N ILE A 82 -2.63 9.33 -2.23
CA ILE A 82 -2.43 7.90 -2.04
C ILE A 82 -1.92 7.71 -0.61
N VAL A 83 -2.52 6.78 0.11
CA VAL A 83 -2.19 6.48 1.51
C VAL A 83 -1.88 4.99 1.61
N PHE A 84 -0.67 4.68 2.07
CA PHE A 84 -0.33 3.35 2.56
C PHE A 84 -0.58 3.32 4.06
N VAL A 85 -1.37 2.36 4.52
CA VAL A 85 -1.75 2.14 5.91
C VAL A 85 -1.15 0.80 6.33
N GLY A 86 -0.13 0.86 7.17
CA GLY A 86 0.50 -0.33 7.74
C GLY A 86 -0.02 -0.53 9.16
N VAL A 87 -0.69 -1.65 9.39
CA VAL A 87 -1.12 -2.10 10.71
C VAL A 87 -0.16 -3.17 11.16
N ARG A 88 0.55 -2.93 12.27
CA ARG A 88 1.45 -3.92 12.87
C ARG A 88 0.65 -5.10 13.42
N GLY A 89 1.20 -6.30 13.26
CA GLY A 89 0.63 -7.47 13.90
C GLY A 89 1.00 -7.57 15.39
N GLU A 90 0.71 -8.72 16.01
CA GLU A 90 0.76 -8.82 17.48
C GLU A 90 2.18 -8.94 18.08
N SER A 91 3.18 -9.28 17.27
CA SER A 91 4.56 -9.50 17.72
C SER A 91 5.49 -8.38 17.26
N HIS A 92 6.63 -8.25 17.95
CA HIS A 92 7.75 -7.41 17.50
C HIS A 92 8.54 -8.03 16.35
N LEU A 93 8.27 -9.28 16.00
CA LEU A 93 8.91 -10.01 14.91
C LEU A 93 8.12 -9.89 13.58
N SER A 94 7.25 -8.89 13.45
CA SER A 94 6.44 -8.67 12.26
C SER A 94 6.51 -7.22 11.80
N ASP A 95 7.46 -6.94 10.90
CA ASP A 95 7.61 -5.64 10.24
C ASP A 95 7.04 -5.66 8.82
N ILE A 96 6.58 -4.50 8.37
CA ILE A 96 6.14 -4.26 6.99
C ILE A 96 7.16 -3.32 6.36
N ALA A 97 7.84 -3.78 5.31
CA ALA A 97 8.73 -2.95 4.50
C ALA A 97 8.12 -2.69 3.13
N ILE A 98 8.31 -1.47 2.62
CA ILE A 98 7.88 -1.03 1.28
C ILE A 98 9.05 -0.30 0.65
N ASP A 99 9.30 -0.57 -0.63
CA ASP A 99 10.37 0.08 -1.39
C ASP A 99 9.98 0.28 -2.86
N ASN A 100 10.77 1.07 -3.59
CA ASN A 100 10.66 1.28 -5.04
C ASN A 100 9.24 1.67 -5.50
N ILE A 101 8.60 2.56 -4.74
CA ILE A 101 7.27 3.11 -5.07
C ILE A 101 7.39 3.94 -6.35
N LYS A 102 6.59 3.58 -7.36
CA LYS A 102 6.51 4.25 -8.65
C LYS A 102 5.06 4.62 -8.95
N PHE A 103 4.87 5.81 -9.48
CA PHE A 103 3.56 6.31 -9.87
C PHE A 103 3.61 6.79 -11.33
N LYS A 104 2.74 6.23 -12.17
CA LYS A 104 2.70 6.51 -13.61
C LYS A 104 1.29 6.91 -14.03
N LYS A 105 1.18 7.90 -14.92
CA LYS A 105 -0.08 8.28 -15.57
C LYS A 105 -0.36 7.36 -16.77
N ALA A 106 -0.61 6.09 -16.47
CA ALA A 106 -0.96 5.05 -17.43
C ALA A 106 -1.67 3.89 -16.70
N PRO A 107 -2.45 3.05 -17.41
CA PRO A 107 -2.96 1.80 -16.85
C PRO A 107 -1.81 0.89 -16.37
N CYS A 108 -2.06 0.10 -15.32
CA CYS A 108 -1.14 -0.97 -14.93
C CYS A 108 -1.06 -2.04 -16.01
N GLN A 109 0.11 -2.66 -16.14
CA GLN A 109 0.32 -3.68 -17.18
C GLN A 109 -0.31 -4.98 -16.70
N LYS A 110 -1.45 -5.35 -17.27
CA LYS A 110 -1.90 -6.74 -17.19
C LYS A 110 -0.95 -7.57 -18.04
N VAL A 111 0.06 -8.17 -17.43
CA VAL A 111 0.86 -9.19 -18.09
C VAL A 111 -0.06 -10.37 -18.40
N PRO A 112 -0.40 -10.66 -19.67
CA PRO A 112 -1.49 -11.57 -20.01
C PRO A 112 -1.23 -13.06 -19.67
N TRP A 113 -0.04 -13.41 -19.17
CA TRP A 113 0.45 -14.80 -19.11
C TRP A 113 0.80 -15.31 -17.71
N LEU A 114 0.60 -14.54 -16.64
CA LEU A 114 0.83 -15.01 -15.26
C LEU A 114 -0.49 -15.47 -14.63
N LYS A 115 -0.64 -16.80 -14.48
CA LYS A 115 -1.59 -17.47 -13.60
C LYS A 115 -0.86 -18.04 -12.40
#